data_AF-A0A7T6Z279-F1
#
_entry.id   AF-A0A7T6Z279-F1
#
_cell.length_a   1.000
_cell.length_b   1.000
_cell.length_c   1.000
_cell.angle_alpha   90.00
_cell.angle_beta   90.00
_cell.angle_gamma   90.00
#
_symmetry.space_group_name_H-M   'P 1'
#
loop_
_entity.id
_entity.type
_entity.pdbx_description
1 polymer ?
#
loop_
_entity_poly.entity_id
_entity_poly.type
_entity_poly.pdbx_seq_one_letter_code
_entity_poly.pdbx_strand_id
1 'polypeptide(L)'
;MAFWKKADNRKKHQDQAREYLVEDEQLLHTYGLLIDFVALTDQRVIFVEKSWVSKRSEVVSIPYSKIEEIALLKDRRMSISNPVRISTRSKDHQLNLIKGNDSVGFYRQLSRQIMKAGG
;
A
#
# COMPACT_ATOMS: atom_id res chain seq x y z
N MET A 1 11.67 -29.07 4.44
CA MET A 1 12.23 -27.92 3.71
C MET A 1 11.12 -26.94 3.35
N ALA A 2 10.84 -25.91 4.15
CA ALA A 2 9.72 -24.99 3.86
C ALA A 2 9.95 -23.57 4.41
N PHE A 3 10.94 -22.85 3.87
CA PHE A 3 11.22 -21.46 4.26
C PHE A 3 11.55 -20.52 3.08
N TRP A 4 11.08 -20.83 1.86
CA TRP A 4 11.46 -20.07 0.65
C TRP A 4 10.28 -19.59 -0.21
N LYS A 5 9.13 -19.25 0.40
CA LYS A 5 7.97 -18.70 -0.36
C LYS A 5 7.65 -17.22 -0.08
N LYS A 6 8.35 -16.56 0.86
CA LYS A 6 8.11 -15.14 1.20
C LYS A 6 8.97 -14.14 0.42
N ALA A 7 10.16 -14.52 -0.05
CA ALA A 7 11.07 -13.60 -0.75
C ALA A 7 10.62 -13.28 -2.18
N ASP A 8 9.98 -14.23 -2.86
CA ASP A 8 9.66 -14.14 -4.29
C ASP A 8 8.59 -13.08 -4.60
N ASN A 9 7.55 -12.99 -3.76
CA ASN A 9 6.46 -12.02 -3.95
C ASN A 9 6.95 -10.58 -3.84
N ARG A 10 7.87 -10.26 -2.91
CA ARG A 10 8.32 -8.88 -2.71
C ARG A 10 9.08 -8.34 -3.93
N LYS A 11 9.95 -9.17 -4.52
CA LYS A 11 10.66 -8.82 -5.77
C LYS A 11 9.66 -8.60 -6.91
N LYS A 12 8.70 -9.50 -7.08
CA LYS A 12 7.65 -9.37 -8.10
C LYS A 12 6.82 -8.10 -7.94
N HIS A 13 6.45 -7.74 -6.71
CA HIS A 13 5.73 -6.48 -6.44
C HIS A 13 6.58 -5.25 -6.73
N GLN A 14 7.89 -5.31 -6.46
CA GLN A 14 8.80 -4.20 -6.79
C GLN A 14 8.98 -4.05 -8.30
N ASP A 15 9.10 -5.15 -9.03
CA ASP A 15 9.21 -5.12 -10.49
C ASP A 15 7.94 -4.54 -11.12
N GLN A 16 6.76 -5.04 -10.72
CA GLN A 16 5.48 -4.51 -11.18
C GLN A 16 5.29 -3.03 -10.79
N ALA A 17 5.67 -2.64 -9.57
CA ALA A 17 5.62 -1.25 -9.16
C ALA A 17 6.49 -0.36 -10.07
N ARG A 18 7.67 -0.85 -10.47
CA ARG A 18 8.60 -0.11 -11.33
C ARG A 18 8.06 0.14 -12.73
N GLU A 19 7.24 -0.76 -13.26
CA GLU A 19 6.56 -0.56 -14.54
C GLU A 19 5.58 0.63 -14.52
N TYR A 20 5.09 1.02 -13.34
CA TYR A 20 4.15 2.13 -13.16
C TYR A 20 4.80 3.44 -12.68
N LEU A 21 6.11 3.43 -12.40
CA LEU A 21 6.85 4.62 -11.99
C LEU A 21 7.10 5.53 -13.20
N VAL A 22 7.07 6.84 -12.96
CA VAL A 22 7.60 7.82 -13.92
C VAL A 22 9.13 7.85 -13.81
N GLU A 23 9.84 8.30 -14.86
CA GLU A 23 11.31 8.29 -14.93
C GLU A 23 12.02 8.97 -13.74
N ASP A 24 11.41 9.98 -13.11
CA ASP A 24 11.96 10.70 -11.96
C ASP A 24 11.39 10.23 -10.61
N GLU A 25 10.50 9.23 -10.62
CA GLU A 25 9.79 8.78 -9.42
C GLU A 25 10.55 7.63 -8.73
N GLN A 26 10.75 7.74 -7.41
CA GLN A 26 11.49 6.74 -6.65
C GLN A 26 10.57 5.84 -5.83
N LEU A 27 10.66 4.53 -6.06
CA LEU A 27 9.99 3.53 -5.24
C LEU A 27 10.66 3.41 -3.86
N LEU A 28 9.95 3.79 -2.81
CA LEU A 28 10.44 3.74 -1.44
C LEU A 28 10.21 2.36 -0.82
N HIS A 29 8.99 1.83 -0.98
CA HIS A 29 8.61 0.56 -0.39
C HIS A 29 7.42 -0.08 -1.08
N THR A 30 7.34 -1.40 -1.01
CA THR A 30 6.16 -2.16 -1.41
C THR A 30 5.65 -2.98 -0.25
N TYR A 31 4.33 -2.98 -0.05
CA TYR A 31 3.64 -3.74 0.97
C TYR A 31 2.64 -4.69 0.31
N GLY A 32 2.78 -5.98 0.59
CA GLY A 32 1.79 -6.97 0.15
C GLY A 32 0.49 -6.82 0.94
N LEU A 33 -0.62 -6.83 0.20
CA LEU A 33 -2.00 -6.87 0.68
C LEU A 33 -2.57 -8.27 0.49
N LEU A 34 -3.68 -8.58 1.17
CA LEU A 34 -4.29 -9.91 1.12
C LEU A 34 -4.63 -10.38 -0.31
N ILE A 35 -5.04 -9.43 -1.15
CA ILE A 35 -5.46 -9.67 -2.54
C ILE A 35 -4.35 -9.27 -3.53
N ASP A 36 -3.51 -8.30 -3.17
CA ASP A 36 -2.55 -7.72 -4.12
C ASP A 36 -1.41 -6.93 -3.43
N PHE A 37 -1.07 -5.69 -3.84
CA PHE A 37 -0.03 -4.89 -3.17
C PHE A 37 -0.22 -3.37 -3.30
N VAL A 38 0.43 -2.64 -2.39
CA VAL A 38 0.58 -1.18 -2.45
C VAL A 38 2.04 -0.80 -2.55
N ALA A 39 2.35 0.18 -3.39
CA ALA A 39 3.67 0.76 -3.57
C ALA A 39 3.66 2.21 -3.08
N LEU A 40 4.59 2.53 -2.18
CA LEU A 40 4.86 3.89 -1.74
C LEU A 40 6.02 4.44 -2.58
N THR A 41 5.78 5.59 -3.20
CA THR A 41 6.80 6.35 -3.90
C THR A 41 7.08 7.65 -3.15
N ASP A 42 8.00 8.46 -3.66
CA ASP A 42 8.29 9.80 -3.13
C ASP A 42 7.17 10.80 -3.39
N GLN A 43 6.37 10.63 -4.47
CA GLN A 43 5.32 11.58 -4.86
C GLN A 43 3.89 11.10 -4.59
N ARG A 44 3.64 9.80 -4.62
CA ARG A 44 2.29 9.22 -4.55
C ARG A 44 2.29 7.81 -3.99
N VAL A 45 1.08 7.33 -3.75
CA VAL A 45 0.82 5.93 -3.42
C VAL A 45 0.18 5.27 -4.62
N ILE A 46 0.70 4.12 -5.01
CA ILE A 46 0.17 3.30 -6.10
C ILE A 46 -0.49 2.07 -5.49
N PHE A 47 -1.78 1.93 -5.71
CA PHE A 47 -2.56 0.75 -5.36
C PHE A 47 -2.70 -0.10 -6.61
N VAL A 48 -2.29 -1.36 -6.49
CA VAL A 48 -2.60 -2.35 -7.50
C VAL A 48 -3.61 -3.27 -6.85
N GLU A 49 -4.85 -3.25 -7.35
CA GLU A 49 -5.94 -4.10 -6.87
C GLU A 49 -6.38 -5.07 -7.97
N LYS A 50 -6.24 -6.36 -7.72
CA LYS A 50 -6.83 -7.41 -8.54
C LYS A 50 -8.25 -7.65 -8.07
N SER A 51 -9.18 -7.49 -8.99
CA SER A 51 -10.54 -7.94 -8.75
C SER A 51 -10.58 -9.46 -8.65
N TRP A 52 -11.23 -9.99 -7.62
CA TRP A 52 -11.46 -11.43 -7.49
C TRP A 52 -12.59 -11.90 -8.44
N VAL A 53 -13.56 -11.01 -8.69
CA VAL A 53 -14.77 -11.28 -9.49
C VAL A 53 -14.53 -11.14 -10.99
N SER A 54 -13.65 -10.22 -11.40
CA SER A 54 -13.26 -10.03 -12.79
C SER A 54 -11.75 -10.15 -12.89
N LYS A 55 -11.21 -10.86 -13.90
CA LYS A 55 -9.74 -11.00 -14.13
C LYS A 55 -9.04 -9.66 -14.49
N ARG A 56 -9.61 -8.53 -14.09
CA ARG A 56 -9.11 -7.18 -14.30
C ARG A 56 -8.21 -6.79 -13.13
N SER A 57 -7.09 -6.19 -13.46
CA SER A 57 -6.22 -5.51 -12.49
C SER A 57 -6.50 -4.01 -12.62
N GLU A 58 -6.82 -3.37 -11.52
CA GLU A 58 -6.99 -1.92 -11.43
C GLU A 58 -5.74 -1.33 -10.78
N VAL A 59 -5.18 -0.28 -11.39
CA VAL A 59 -4.04 0.45 -10.84
C VAL A 59 -4.52 1.86 -10.53
N VAL A 60 -4.51 2.23 -9.26
CA VAL A 60 -4.95 3.54 -8.77
C VAL A 60 -3.74 4.27 -8.21
N SER A 61 -3.49 5.48 -8.70
CA SER A 61 -2.42 6.33 -8.20
C SER A 61 -3.01 7.52 -7.45
N ILE A 62 -2.63 7.68 -6.17
CA ILE A 62 -3.14 8.74 -5.30
C ILE A 62 -1.95 9.60 -4.84
N PRO A 63 -1.85 10.85 -5.31
CA PRO A 63 -0.87 11.81 -4.82
C PRO A 63 -1.05 12.07 -3.32
N TYR A 64 0.05 12.25 -2.60
CA TYR A 64 -0.01 12.52 -1.16
C TYR A 64 -0.81 13.79 -0.83
N SER A 65 -0.76 14.80 -1.68
CA SER A 65 -1.52 16.05 -1.53
C SER A 65 -3.04 15.89 -1.69
N LYS A 66 -3.53 14.71 -2.11
CA LYS A 66 -4.96 14.40 -2.25
C LYS A 66 -5.50 13.51 -1.13
N ILE A 67 -4.64 13.11 -0.19
CA ILE A 67 -5.04 12.31 0.96
C ILE A 67 -5.53 13.26 2.05
N GLU A 68 -6.81 13.14 2.39
CA GLU A 68 -7.46 13.98 3.42
C GLU A 68 -7.26 13.37 4.81
N GLU A 69 -7.42 12.05 4.93
CA GLU A 69 -7.30 11.35 6.21
C GLU A 69 -6.65 9.98 6.02
N ILE A 70 -5.88 9.57 7.03
CA ILE A 70 -5.37 8.21 7.18
C ILE A 70 -5.81 7.65 8.53
N ALA A 71 -6.34 6.43 8.55
CA ALA A 71 -6.80 5.78 9.77
C ALA A 71 -6.19 4.38 9.89
N LEU A 72 -5.66 4.07 11.08
CA LEU A 72 -5.20 2.73 11.43
C LEU A 72 -6.24 2.08 12.33
N LEU A 73 -6.97 1.11 11.79
CA LEU A 73 -7.96 0.35 12.54
C LEU A 73 -7.23 -0.70 13.38
N LYS A 74 -7.14 -0.43 14.69
CA LYS A 74 -6.65 -1.38 15.69
C LYS A 74 -7.84 -2.05 16.33
N ASP A 75 -8.07 -3.30 15.98
CA ASP A 75 -9.14 -4.06 16.60
C ASP A 75 -8.63 -4.67 17.92
N ARG A 76 -9.41 -4.48 19.00
CA ARG A 76 -8.97 -4.71 20.40
C ARG A 76 -9.02 -6.18 20.80
N ARG A 77 -9.66 -7.03 20.00
CA ARG A 77 -9.70 -8.48 20.21
C ARG A 77 -8.71 -9.16 19.28
N MET A 78 -7.47 -9.29 19.74
CA MET A 78 -6.51 -10.27 19.22
C MET A 78 -6.32 -10.18 17.69
N SER A 79 -6.16 -8.97 17.16
CA SER A 79 -6.34 -8.73 15.73
C SER A 79 -5.06 -9.00 14.93
N ILE A 80 -5.11 -10.16 14.30
CA ILE A 80 -4.17 -10.78 13.36
C ILE A 80 -3.93 -9.93 12.08
N SER A 81 -4.69 -8.87 11.86
CA SER A 81 -4.54 -7.91 10.76
C SER A 81 -4.97 -6.52 11.20
N ASN A 82 -4.13 -5.50 10.97
CA ASN A 82 -4.48 -4.09 11.20
C ASN A 82 -4.72 -3.42 9.85
N PRO A 83 -5.98 -3.22 9.43
CA PRO A 83 -6.26 -2.53 8.19
C PRO A 83 -5.92 -1.04 8.30
N VAL A 84 -5.43 -0.49 7.20
CA VAL A 84 -5.15 0.95 7.06
C VAL A 84 -6.14 1.52 6.07
N ARG A 85 -6.92 2.52 6.49
CA ARG A 85 -7.83 3.26 5.61
C ARG A 85 -7.16 4.56 5.18
N ILE A 86 -7.28 4.86 3.89
CA ILE A 86 -6.86 6.12 3.29
C ILE A 86 -8.11 6.75 2.68
N SER A 87 -8.49 7.90 3.20
CA SER A 87 -9.64 8.65 2.74
C SER A 87 -9.18 9.77 1.82
N THR A 88 -9.70 9.77 0.61
CA THR A 88 -9.54 10.86 -0.36
C THR A 88 -10.85 11.63 -0.47
N ARG A 89 -10.83 12.79 -1.11
CA ARG A 89 -12.03 13.61 -1.34
C ARG A 89 -13.18 12.84 -2.01
N SER A 90 -12.88 11.82 -2.81
CA SER A 90 -13.87 11.10 -3.61
C SER A 90 -14.22 9.72 -3.06
N LYS A 91 -13.26 9.02 -2.43
CA LYS A 91 -13.42 7.62 -2.03
C LYS A 91 -12.50 7.24 -0.87
N ASP A 92 -12.99 6.31 -0.04
CA ASP A 92 -12.21 5.62 0.98
C ASP A 92 -11.58 4.34 0.41
N HIS A 93 -10.27 4.19 0.58
CA HIS A 93 -9.50 3.00 0.22
C HIS A 93 -9.06 2.26 1.47
N GLN A 94 -9.57 1.04 1.69
CA GLN A 94 -9.20 0.21 2.83
C GLN A 94 -8.19 -0.86 2.43
N LEU A 95 -7.03 -0.84 3.08
CA LEU A 95 -5.92 -1.74 2.82
C LEU A 95 -5.87 -2.83 3.88
N ASN A 96 -6.14 -4.06 3.45
CA ASN A 96 -5.97 -5.25 4.28
C ASN A 96 -4.55 -5.81 4.08
N LEU A 97 -3.61 -5.37 4.92
CA LEU A 97 -2.22 -5.83 4.91
C LEU A 97 -2.12 -7.31 5.30
N ILE A 98 -1.20 -8.05 4.66
CA ILE A 98 -0.98 -9.46 4.96
C ILE A 98 -0.43 -9.63 6.37
N LYS A 99 -0.86 -10.70 7.05
CA LYS A 99 -0.38 -11.13 8.36
C LYS A 99 1.15 -11.18 8.43
N GLY A 100 1.73 -10.35 9.30
CA GLY A 100 3.18 -10.24 9.51
C GLY A 100 3.87 -9.08 8.77
N ASN A 101 3.12 -8.26 8.03
CA ASN A 101 3.62 -6.99 7.51
C ASN A 101 3.44 -5.87 8.54
N ASP A 102 4.36 -4.90 8.58
CA ASP A 102 4.33 -3.83 9.59
C ASP A 102 3.30 -2.74 9.22
N SER A 103 2.05 -2.93 9.63
CA SER A 103 0.98 -1.94 9.42
C SER A 103 1.25 -0.59 10.10
N VAL A 104 1.94 -0.62 11.24
CA VAL A 104 2.32 0.61 11.95
C VAL A 104 3.44 1.32 11.20
N GLY A 105 4.41 0.57 10.67
CA GLY A 105 5.47 1.06 9.80
C GLY A 105 4.91 1.68 8.52
N PHE A 106 3.98 1.00 7.86
CA PHE A 106 3.26 1.56 6.70
C PHE A 106 2.57 2.89 7.05
N TYR A 107 1.78 2.91 8.12
CA TYR A 107 1.09 4.11 8.58
C TYR A 107 2.06 5.28 8.87
N ARG A 108 3.17 4.99 9.56
CA ARG A 108 4.21 5.99 9.86
C ARG A 108 4.89 6.52 8.60
N GLN A 109 5.20 5.65 7.64
CA GLN A 109 5.81 6.07 6.38
C GLN A 109 4.86 6.93 5.55
N LEU A 110 3.61 6.48 5.41
CA LEU A 110 2.55 7.19 4.72
C LEU A 110 2.34 8.59 5.34
N SER A 111 2.19 8.65 6.66
CA SER A 111 2.06 9.90 7.42
C SER A 111 3.25 10.84 7.16
N ARG A 112 4.47 10.32 7.18
CA ARG A 112 5.68 11.11 6.90
C ARG A 112 5.66 11.70 5.49
N GLN A 113 5.21 10.96 4.49
CA GLN A 113 5.16 11.48 3.11
C GLN A 113 4.05 12.52 2.93
N ILE A 114 2.89 12.30 3.53
CA ILE A 114 1.80 13.30 3.54
C ILE A 114 2.29 14.60 4.19
N MET A 115 2.98 14.52 5.33
CA MET A 115 3.54 15.69 6.00
C MET A 115 4.60 16.41 5.15
N LYS A 116 5.41 15.67 4.38
CA LYS A 116 6.39 16.26 3.45
C LYS A 116 5.73 16.95 2.26
N ALA A 117 4.62 16.40 1.75
CA ALA A 117 3.93 16.92 0.57
C ALA A 117 2.97 18.09 0.88
N GLY A 118 2.56 18.25 2.14
CA GLY A 118 1.71 19.35 2.60
C GLY A 118 2.43 20.43 3.40
N GLY A 119 3.76 20.34 3.51
CA GLY A 119 4.62 21.34 4.16
C GLY A 119 5.17 22.38 3.19
#